data_AF-A0A9N8HZU9-F1
#
_entry.id   AF-A0A9N8HZU9-F1
#
_cell.length_a   1.000
_cell.length_b   1.000
_cell.length_c   1.000
_cell.angle_alpha   90.00
_cell.angle_beta   90.00
_cell.angle_gamma   90.00
#
_symmetry.space_group_name_H-M   'P 1'
#
loop_
_entity.id
_entity.type
_entity.pdbx_description
1 polymer ?
#
loop_
_entity_poly.entity_id
_entity_poly.type
_entity_poly.pdbx_seq_one_letter_code
_entity_poly.pdbx_strand_id
1 'polypeptide(L)'
;MMRDDSAKRFLKMSPPYSLVVFCWLLLLLQLPLTAAAIQEYLYRSMNPPTKAHPVMDYYTTLKDDSKETPIPDFLSSDQMDHPRVVEFYSPTCPHCQAFAPQYVQFANDFGNWTAKTQHQSLGNVQFHAVSCSVHKTVCRQESIRNYPTIKVIPAYKTSAAAVQLQDYQLHAFKLATILGAEAVPSLPTLQPQPQVPAGSNNRIRRPPGKHVVPRTAKTNNRDKLLVPIKKKKAATPPLSRSSSRILTRTQTEVFTDAYLSFFRTMKDSVFMAEGPLAKDRKVKLKAFLELLQDALPPWKLFHALLDKLLLDFNRIVYHERVWESTLERFALSTSDWSLACQQHGSEYTCGLWSLFHIVTVGVTEYNRHVPPTQQDNKQAYFNMVAAADTIKDFIETFFICQECTRHFVQEYNNCTYHRCERLQQQKNWQQLPLWLAETHNGVNVRLQRTRQQSSTTKMTTTEQQQQQQQQQNAMWPSAKECSACWLEERGNLSRYDEPILYKYLRLIY
;
A
#
# COMPACT_ATOMS: atom_id res chain seq x y z
N MET A 1 -66.17 22.44 47.72
CA MET A 1 -65.22 21.40 48.16
C MET A 1 -65.90 20.06 48.03
N MET A 2 -65.33 19.20 47.17
CA MET A 2 -65.44 17.73 47.13
C MET A 2 -66.72 17.01 46.68
N ARG A 3 -66.49 16.03 45.78
CA ARG A 3 -67.15 14.72 45.59
C ARG A 3 -68.60 14.76 45.09
N ASP A 4 -69.12 13.82 44.30
CA ASP A 4 -68.69 12.48 43.91
C ASP A 4 -69.46 12.02 42.66
N ASP A 5 -68.91 10.99 42.03
CA ASP A 5 -69.56 9.88 41.32
C ASP A 5 -70.67 10.09 40.29
N SER A 6 -70.46 9.46 39.12
CA SER A 6 -71.23 8.26 38.77
C SER A 6 -70.68 7.57 37.52
N ALA A 7 -69.97 6.46 37.73
CA ALA A 7 -69.66 5.49 36.70
C ALA A 7 -70.91 4.68 36.30
N LYS A 8 -71.19 4.56 35.00
CA LYS A 8 -72.08 3.52 34.45
C LYS A 8 -71.35 2.76 33.33
N ARG A 9 -71.35 1.43 33.48
CA ARG A 9 -70.82 0.40 32.58
C ARG A 9 -71.50 0.43 31.21
N PHE A 10 -70.76 0.15 30.12
CA PHE A 10 -71.27 -0.58 28.96
C PHE A 10 -70.16 -1.41 28.25
N LEU A 11 -70.41 -2.72 28.27
CA LEU A 11 -70.13 -3.85 27.36
C LEU A 11 -69.09 -3.79 26.20
N LYS A 12 -68.37 -4.93 26.11
CA LYS A 12 -67.57 -5.55 25.03
C LYS A 12 -68.11 -5.42 23.59
N MET A 13 -67.22 -5.24 22.61
CA MET A 13 -66.87 -6.19 21.51
C MET A 13 -65.89 -5.54 20.50
N SER A 14 -64.92 -6.34 20.00
CA SER A 14 -63.86 -6.04 19.00
C SER A 14 -64.23 -6.60 17.60
N PRO A 15 -63.43 -6.43 16.50
CA PRO A 15 -62.58 -5.33 15.97
C PRO A 15 -62.90 -5.05 14.46
N PRO A 16 -62.02 -4.41 13.65
CA PRO A 16 -61.39 -5.26 12.62
C PRO A 16 -59.91 -4.97 12.30
N TYR A 17 -59.25 -6.06 11.91
CA TYR A 17 -57.83 -6.28 11.62
C TYR A 17 -57.26 -5.59 10.36
N SER A 18 -57.91 -4.54 9.84
CA SER A 18 -57.61 -4.05 8.48
C SER A 18 -56.44 -3.05 8.42
N LEU A 19 -56.18 -2.30 9.50
CA LEU A 19 -55.14 -1.25 9.51
C LEU A 19 -53.72 -1.78 9.77
N VAL A 20 -53.57 -2.91 10.44
CA VAL A 20 -52.25 -3.48 10.75
C VAL A 20 -51.61 -4.12 9.52
N VAL A 21 -52.41 -4.75 8.64
CA VAL A 21 -51.91 -5.42 7.44
C VAL A 21 -51.42 -4.41 6.39
N PHE A 22 -52.09 -3.26 6.25
CA PHE A 22 -51.68 -2.22 5.31
C PHE A 22 -50.36 -1.53 5.70
N CYS A 23 -50.08 -1.40 7.00
CA CYS A 23 -48.83 -0.83 7.48
C CYS A 23 -47.62 -1.77 7.27
N TRP A 24 -47.84 -3.09 7.34
CA TRP A 24 -46.81 -4.09 7.05
C TRP A 24 -46.49 -4.24 5.56
N LEU A 25 -47.48 -4.06 4.67
CA LEU A 25 -47.26 -4.05 3.21
C LEU A 25 -46.48 -2.84 2.72
N LEU A 26 -46.65 -1.67 3.35
CA LEU A 26 -45.86 -0.46 3.05
C LEU A 26 -44.43 -0.52 3.61
N LEU A 27 -44.19 -1.25 4.71
CA LEU A 27 -42.84 -1.46 5.25
C LEU A 27 -42.01 -2.47 4.42
N LEU A 28 -42.66 -3.38 3.69
CA LEU A 28 -42.02 -4.31 2.75
C LEU A 28 -41.67 -3.68 1.39
N LEU A 29 -42.14 -2.46 1.12
CA LEU A 29 -41.77 -1.66 -0.06
C LEU A 29 -40.52 -0.79 0.15
N GLN A 30 -39.88 -0.87 1.32
CA GLN A 30 -38.52 -0.33 1.55
C GLN A 30 -37.50 -1.45 1.80
N LEU A 31 -37.57 -2.51 1.00
CA LEU A 31 -36.42 -3.38 0.79
C LEU A 31 -35.29 -2.51 0.20
N PRO A 32 -34.14 -2.35 0.88
CA PRO A 32 -32.98 -1.77 0.20
C PRO A 32 -32.67 -2.70 -0.97
N LEU A 33 -32.75 -2.13 -2.17
CA LEU A 33 -32.38 -2.80 -3.40
C LEU A 33 -31.00 -3.44 -3.21
N THR A 34 -30.98 -4.76 -3.45
CA THR A 34 -29.89 -5.53 -4.03
C THR A 34 -28.57 -5.57 -3.25
N ALA A 35 -28.13 -6.80 -2.95
CA ALA A 35 -26.71 -7.12 -2.87
C ALA A 35 -25.98 -6.33 -3.95
N ALA A 36 -25.01 -5.49 -3.56
CA ALA A 36 -24.15 -4.83 -4.53
C ALA A 36 -23.52 -5.94 -5.37
N ALA A 37 -24.01 -6.10 -6.61
CA ALA A 37 -23.45 -7.07 -7.54
C ALA A 37 -21.95 -6.78 -7.62
N ILE A 38 -21.12 -7.79 -7.39
CA ILE A 38 -19.67 -7.64 -7.55
C ILE A 38 -19.47 -7.20 -9.00
N GLN A 39 -19.09 -5.94 -9.17
CA GLN A 39 -18.92 -5.39 -10.48
C GLN A 39 -17.62 -5.99 -11.06
N GLU A 40 -17.74 -6.92 -11.98
CA GLU A 40 -16.58 -7.62 -12.57
C GLU A 40 -15.79 -6.72 -13.55
N TYR A 41 -16.45 -5.68 -14.05
CA TYR A 41 -15.97 -4.78 -15.09
C TYR A 41 -16.26 -3.32 -14.73
N LEU A 42 -15.19 -2.53 -14.58
CA LEU A 42 -15.29 -1.15 -14.09
C LEU A 42 -15.89 -0.23 -15.16
N TYR A 43 -15.43 -0.34 -16.42
CA TYR A 43 -15.79 0.59 -17.48
C TYR A 43 -17.15 0.30 -18.09
N ARG A 44 -17.57 -0.97 -18.08
CA ARG A 44 -18.87 -1.39 -18.61
C ARG A 44 -20.07 -0.77 -17.88
N SER A 45 -19.92 -0.43 -16.60
CA SER A 45 -21.01 0.17 -15.81
C SER A 45 -21.04 1.71 -15.85
N MET A 46 -19.99 2.34 -16.37
CA MET A 46 -19.77 3.79 -16.21
C MET A 46 -20.51 4.66 -17.23
N ASN A 47 -21.23 4.13 -18.23
CA ASN A 47 -22.00 4.99 -19.15
C ASN A 47 -23.15 4.28 -19.92
N PRO A 48 -24.15 5.05 -20.44
CA PRO A 48 -25.50 4.61 -20.79
C PRO A 48 -25.65 3.99 -22.20
N PRO A 49 -26.77 3.28 -22.48
CA PRO A 49 -26.96 2.43 -23.67
C PRO A 49 -27.08 3.14 -25.04
N THR A 50 -26.84 4.45 -25.14
CA THR A 50 -27.14 5.23 -26.36
C THR A 50 -25.93 5.82 -27.09
N LYS A 51 -24.70 5.65 -26.58
CA LYS A 51 -23.44 5.94 -27.31
C LYS A 51 -22.37 4.90 -26.96
N ALA A 52 -21.52 4.55 -27.94
CA ALA A 52 -20.37 3.67 -27.69
C ALA A 52 -19.42 4.31 -26.66
N HIS A 53 -19.00 3.52 -25.67
CA HIS A 53 -18.09 3.97 -24.62
C HIS A 53 -16.70 4.25 -25.22
N PRO A 54 -16.00 5.35 -24.87
CA PRO A 54 -14.71 5.70 -25.46
C PRO A 54 -13.56 4.77 -25.03
N VAL A 55 -13.77 4.03 -23.93
CA VAL A 55 -12.87 2.98 -23.43
C VAL A 55 -13.54 1.62 -23.57
N MET A 56 -12.92 0.69 -24.27
CA MET A 56 -13.45 -0.66 -24.49
C MET A 56 -13.00 -1.60 -23.37
N ASP A 57 -13.92 -2.03 -22.52
CA ASP A 57 -13.66 -3.03 -21.49
C ASP A 57 -13.62 -4.43 -22.11
N TYR A 58 -12.53 -5.17 -21.95
CA TYR A 58 -12.39 -6.50 -22.54
C TYR A 58 -13.19 -7.55 -21.76
N TYR A 59 -14.10 -8.24 -22.45
CA TYR A 59 -14.88 -9.35 -21.92
C TYR A 59 -14.98 -10.48 -22.95
N THR A 60 -15.05 -11.73 -22.47
CA THR A 60 -15.33 -12.90 -23.29
C THR A 60 -16.81 -13.28 -23.14
N THR A 61 -17.50 -13.59 -24.24
CA THR A 61 -18.91 -14.02 -24.24
C THR A 61 -19.08 -15.53 -24.05
N LEU A 62 -17.98 -16.29 -24.12
CA LEU A 62 -17.99 -17.75 -24.03
C LEU A 62 -17.81 -18.18 -22.58
N LYS A 63 -18.88 -18.69 -21.97
CA LYS A 63 -18.81 -19.58 -20.80
C LYS A 63 -18.31 -20.95 -21.26
N ASP A 64 -17.10 -21.02 -21.77
CA ASP A 64 -16.47 -22.31 -22.01
C ASP A 64 -15.58 -22.61 -20.81
N ASP A 65 -15.86 -23.70 -20.10
CA ASP A 65 -15.11 -24.21 -18.95
C ASP A 65 -13.70 -24.73 -19.36
N SER A 66 -13.28 -24.47 -20.60
CA SER A 66 -11.94 -24.73 -21.10
C SER A 66 -10.95 -23.66 -20.58
N LYS A 67 -10.03 -24.15 -19.75
CA LYS A 67 -9.05 -23.48 -18.87
C LYS A 67 -8.13 -22.37 -19.41
N GLU A 68 -8.40 -21.71 -20.54
CA GLU A 68 -7.53 -20.61 -20.99
C GLU A 68 -8.32 -19.50 -21.71
N THR A 69 -8.45 -18.34 -21.04
CA THR A 69 -8.98 -17.13 -21.70
C THR A 69 -7.99 -16.70 -22.80
N PRO A 70 -8.41 -16.61 -24.07
CA PRO A 70 -7.52 -16.19 -25.15
C PRO A 70 -6.98 -14.78 -24.89
N ILE A 71 -5.74 -14.52 -25.29
CA ILE A 71 -5.17 -13.17 -25.24
C ILE A 71 -5.96 -12.29 -26.22
N PRO A 72 -6.46 -11.11 -25.79
CA PRO A 72 -7.15 -10.21 -26.71
C PRO A 72 -6.27 -9.77 -27.89
N ASP A 73 -6.82 -9.80 -29.10
CA ASP A 73 -6.12 -9.42 -30.32
C ASP A 73 -5.55 -8.00 -30.28
N PHE A 74 -6.17 -7.08 -29.52
CA PHE A 74 -5.65 -5.71 -29.38
C PHE A 74 -4.30 -5.62 -28.64
N LEU A 75 -3.94 -6.67 -27.89
CA LEU A 75 -2.61 -6.82 -27.26
C LEU A 75 -1.57 -7.40 -28.22
N SER A 76 -2.00 -8.05 -29.32
CA SER A 76 -1.06 -8.53 -30.33
C SER A 76 -0.63 -7.37 -31.23
N SER A 77 0.67 -7.30 -31.51
CA SER A 77 1.30 -6.20 -32.26
C SER A 77 1.21 -6.38 -33.77
N ASP A 78 0.80 -7.55 -34.27
CA ASP A 78 1.09 -8.03 -35.62
C ASP A 78 -0.01 -7.76 -36.66
N GLN A 79 -1.19 -7.31 -36.24
CA GLN A 79 -2.35 -7.20 -37.16
C GLN A 79 -3.07 -5.84 -37.16
N MET A 80 -2.72 -4.91 -36.27
CA MET A 80 -3.41 -3.61 -36.16
C MET A 80 -2.57 -2.45 -36.72
N ASP A 81 -3.19 -1.61 -37.54
CA ASP A 81 -2.58 -0.46 -38.22
C ASP A 81 -2.60 0.85 -37.41
N HIS A 82 -3.05 0.79 -36.16
CA HIS A 82 -3.22 1.95 -35.28
C HIS A 82 -2.70 1.66 -33.86
N PRO A 83 -2.24 2.66 -33.10
CA PRO A 83 -1.82 2.47 -31.71
C PRO A 83 -3.00 2.19 -30.77
N ARG A 84 -2.77 1.44 -29.69
CA ARG A 84 -3.75 1.16 -28.64
C ARG A 84 -3.19 1.56 -27.28
N VAL A 85 -4.00 2.20 -26.45
CA VAL A 85 -3.69 2.45 -25.04
C VAL A 85 -4.53 1.48 -24.22
N VAL A 86 -3.90 0.72 -23.34
CA VAL A 86 -4.56 -0.35 -22.58
C VAL A 86 -4.32 -0.14 -21.10
N GLU A 87 -5.40 0.01 -20.33
CA GLU A 87 -5.34 -0.06 -18.88
C GLU A 87 -5.56 -1.48 -18.38
N PHE A 88 -4.68 -1.96 -17.52
CA PHE A 88 -4.86 -3.16 -16.73
C PHE A 88 -5.27 -2.76 -15.31
N TYR A 89 -6.44 -3.21 -14.88
CA TYR A 89 -7.08 -2.76 -13.65
C TYR A 89 -7.69 -3.90 -12.84
N SER A 90 -8.18 -3.58 -11.64
CA SER A 90 -9.09 -4.45 -10.90
C SER A 90 -10.32 -3.64 -10.47
N PRO A 91 -11.55 -4.15 -10.66
CA PRO A 91 -12.77 -3.39 -10.37
C PRO A 91 -12.97 -3.12 -8.87
N THR A 92 -12.30 -3.86 -8.00
CA THR A 92 -12.31 -3.64 -6.54
C THR A 92 -11.13 -2.79 -6.06
N CYS A 93 -10.25 -2.36 -6.97
CA CYS A 93 -9.11 -1.51 -6.62
C CYS A 93 -9.57 -0.03 -6.55
N PRO A 94 -9.48 0.65 -5.39
CA PRO A 94 -9.89 2.04 -5.24
C PRO A 94 -9.13 3.00 -6.16
N HIS A 95 -7.85 2.73 -6.44
CA HIS A 95 -7.07 3.52 -7.41
C HIS A 95 -7.59 3.39 -8.83
N CYS A 96 -8.00 2.19 -9.23
CA CYS A 96 -8.62 1.96 -10.54
C CYS A 96 -9.98 2.67 -10.61
N GLN A 97 -10.80 2.54 -9.55
CA GLN A 97 -12.08 3.24 -9.46
C GLN A 97 -11.92 4.76 -9.55
N ALA A 98 -10.91 5.33 -8.89
CA ALA A 98 -10.63 6.76 -8.94
C ALA A 98 -10.03 7.21 -10.28
N PHE A 99 -9.22 6.35 -10.92
CA PHE A 99 -8.59 6.66 -12.20
C PHE A 99 -9.55 6.52 -13.39
N ALA A 100 -10.48 5.57 -13.33
CA ALA A 100 -11.39 5.26 -14.42
C ALA A 100 -12.16 6.44 -15.04
N PRO A 101 -12.77 7.35 -14.25
CA PRO A 101 -13.40 8.54 -14.84
C PRO A 101 -12.40 9.43 -15.59
N GLN A 102 -11.14 9.50 -15.13
CA GLN A 102 -10.10 10.29 -15.78
C GLN A 102 -9.63 9.65 -17.09
N TYR A 103 -9.50 8.31 -17.11
CA TYR A 103 -9.14 7.57 -18.32
C TYR A 103 -10.21 7.71 -19.41
N VAL A 104 -11.49 7.66 -19.02
CA VAL A 104 -12.63 7.93 -19.92
C VAL A 104 -12.62 9.36 -20.45
N GLN A 105 -12.39 10.34 -19.57
CA GLN A 105 -12.30 11.73 -19.99
C GLN A 105 -11.16 11.94 -20.98
N PHE A 106 -9.99 11.36 -20.70
CA PHE A 106 -8.83 11.43 -21.57
C PHE A 106 -9.12 10.86 -22.96
N ALA A 107 -9.75 9.69 -23.05
CA ALA A 107 -10.11 9.06 -24.32
C ALA A 107 -11.05 9.94 -25.16
N ASN A 108 -12.02 10.61 -24.52
CA ASN A 108 -12.92 11.55 -25.18
C ASN A 108 -12.19 12.81 -25.69
N ASP A 109 -11.37 13.42 -24.83
CA ASP A 109 -10.63 14.64 -25.17
C ASP A 109 -9.63 14.38 -26.31
N PHE A 110 -8.97 13.22 -26.28
CA PHE A 110 -8.07 12.77 -27.33
C PHE A 110 -8.79 12.60 -28.67
N GLY A 111 -9.95 11.90 -28.69
CA GLY A 111 -10.75 11.73 -29.90
C GLY A 111 -11.24 13.07 -30.48
N ASN A 112 -11.65 14.00 -29.62
CA ASN A 112 -12.05 15.35 -30.04
C ASN A 112 -10.87 16.16 -30.60
N TRP A 113 -9.68 16.02 -30.01
CA TRP A 113 -8.48 16.74 -30.43
C TRP A 113 -7.98 16.25 -31.80
N THR A 114 -7.89 14.93 -32.01
CA THR A 114 -7.44 14.37 -33.29
C THR A 114 -8.39 14.69 -34.44
N ALA A 115 -9.70 14.74 -34.17
CA ALA A 115 -10.70 15.15 -35.15
C ALA A 115 -10.52 16.61 -35.61
N LYS A 116 -10.02 17.50 -34.74
CA LYS A 116 -9.82 18.93 -35.05
C LYS A 116 -8.50 19.23 -35.76
N THR A 117 -7.45 18.47 -35.46
CA THR A 117 -6.06 18.81 -35.84
C THR A 117 -5.57 18.13 -37.12
N GLN A 118 -6.41 17.33 -37.80
CA GLN A 118 -6.04 16.58 -39.02
C GLN A 118 -4.79 15.71 -38.88
N HIS A 119 -4.41 15.30 -37.66
CA HIS A 119 -3.34 14.33 -37.43
C HIS A 119 -3.80 12.92 -37.82
N GLN A 120 -3.75 12.62 -39.13
CA GLN A 120 -4.20 11.35 -39.71
C GLN A 120 -3.53 10.11 -39.09
N SER A 121 -2.30 10.23 -38.57
CA SER A 121 -1.57 9.13 -37.91
C SER A 121 -2.06 8.82 -36.48
N LEU A 122 -2.78 9.74 -35.84
CA LEU A 122 -3.28 9.61 -34.47
C LEU A 122 -4.82 9.51 -34.40
N GLY A 123 -5.52 9.79 -35.50
CA GLY A 123 -6.99 9.77 -35.57
C GLY A 123 -7.64 8.40 -35.33
N ASN A 124 -6.88 7.32 -35.18
CA ASN A 124 -7.38 5.97 -34.96
C ASN A 124 -6.85 5.30 -33.67
N VAL A 125 -6.33 6.07 -32.70
CA VAL A 125 -5.92 5.49 -31.41
C VAL A 125 -7.14 4.95 -30.66
N GLN A 126 -7.07 3.71 -30.21
CA GLN A 126 -8.13 3.09 -29.40
C GLN A 126 -7.72 2.96 -27.93
N PHE A 127 -8.71 3.10 -27.04
CA PHE A 127 -8.54 2.95 -25.60
C PHE A 127 -9.24 1.68 -25.14
N HIS A 128 -8.49 0.79 -24.51
CA HIS A 128 -8.95 -0.48 -23.98
C HIS A 128 -8.70 -0.57 -22.48
N ALA A 129 -9.44 -1.46 -21.82
CA ALA A 129 -9.27 -1.80 -20.41
C ALA A 129 -9.41 -3.31 -20.19
N VAL A 130 -8.58 -3.88 -19.31
CA VAL A 130 -8.56 -5.31 -18.99
C VAL A 130 -8.70 -5.50 -17.47
N SER A 131 -9.82 -6.08 -17.05
CA SER A 131 -10.05 -6.49 -15.66
C SER A 131 -9.19 -7.70 -15.31
N CYS A 132 -8.13 -7.50 -14.53
CA CYS A 132 -7.26 -8.58 -14.07
C CYS A 132 -7.88 -9.46 -12.98
N SER A 133 -9.01 -9.03 -12.40
CA SER A 133 -9.82 -9.89 -11.53
C SER A 133 -10.48 -11.02 -12.32
N VAL A 134 -10.85 -10.76 -13.58
CA VAL A 134 -11.43 -11.74 -14.50
C VAL A 134 -10.35 -12.42 -15.36
N HIS A 135 -9.49 -11.63 -16.01
CA HIS A 135 -8.52 -12.10 -17.01
C HIS A 135 -7.12 -12.29 -16.43
N LYS A 136 -7.00 -13.13 -15.39
CA LYS A 136 -5.75 -13.35 -14.64
C LYS A 136 -4.58 -13.81 -15.52
N THR A 137 -4.85 -14.68 -16.50
CA THR A 137 -3.81 -15.23 -17.40
C THR A 137 -3.23 -14.15 -18.30
N VAL A 138 -4.09 -13.33 -18.91
CA VAL A 138 -3.70 -12.19 -19.75
C VAL A 138 -2.80 -11.25 -18.95
N CYS A 139 -3.24 -10.82 -17.77
CA CYS A 139 -2.44 -9.91 -16.94
C CYS A 139 -1.11 -10.51 -16.46
N ARG A 140 -1.03 -11.83 -16.29
CA ARG A 140 0.22 -12.51 -15.96
C ARG A 140 1.19 -12.52 -17.13
N GLN A 141 0.71 -12.83 -18.34
CA GLN A 141 1.53 -12.83 -19.56
C GLN A 141 2.04 -11.44 -19.88
N GLU A 142 1.18 -10.44 -19.69
CA GLU A 142 1.52 -9.02 -19.81
C GLU A 142 2.39 -8.49 -18.66
N SER A 143 2.80 -9.35 -17.71
CA SER A 143 3.64 -9.00 -16.57
C SER A 143 3.08 -7.84 -15.72
N ILE A 144 1.76 -7.77 -15.58
CA ILE A 144 1.09 -6.74 -14.79
C ILE A 144 1.17 -7.12 -13.32
N ARG A 145 1.82 -6.27 -12.52
CA ARG A 145 2.08 -6.51 -11.09
C ARG A 145 1.35 -5.55 -10.16
N ASN A 146 0.90 -4.41 -10.67
CA ASN A 146 0.24 -3.35 -9.91
C ASN A 146 -0.93 -2.78 -10.75
N TYR A 147 -1.89 -2.13 -10.10
CA TYR A 147 -3.03 -1.51 -10.78
C TYR A 147 -3.27 -0.08 -10.29
N PRO A 148 -3.77 0.82 -11.15
CA PRO A 148 -3.87 0.65 -12.61
C PRO A 148 -2.49 0.66 -13.27
N THR A 149 -2.27 -0.16 -14.29
CA THR A 149 -1.07 -0.09 -15.15
C THR A 149 -1.51 0.26 -16.56
N ILE A 150 -0.86 1.24 -17.20
CA ILE A 150 -1.09 1.51 -18.63
C ILE A 150 0.03 0.91 -19.47
N LYS A 151 -0.35 0.29 -20.59
CA LYS A 151 0.56 -0.01 -21.69
C LYS A 151 0.10 0.69 -22.95
N VAL A 152 1.05 1.07 -23.80
CA VAL A 152 0.77 1.52 -25.16
C VAL A 152 1.29 0.46 -26.13
N ILE A 153 0.40 -0.05 -26.97
CA ILE A 153 0.72 -1.03 -27.99
C ILE A 153 0.86 -0.28 -29.34
N PRO A 154 2.03 -0.32 -30.00
CA PRO A 154 2.27 0.41 -31.23
C PRO A 154 1.53 -0.21 -32.43
N ALA A 155 1.30 0.59 -33.46
CA ALA A 155 0.79 0.11 -34.75
C ALA A 155 1.82 -0.79 -35.45
N TYR A 156 1.35 -1.79 -36.21
CA TYR A 156 2.19 -2.71 -36.99
C TYR A 156 3.02 -1.98 -38.06
N LYS A 157 2.42 -1.01 -38.76
CA LYS A 157 3.12 -0.14 -39.73
C LYS A 157 3.47 1.19 -39.08
N THR A 158 4.57 1.26 -38.35
CA THR A 158 5.10 2.54 -37.88
C THR A 158 5.69 3.32 -39.06
N SER A 159 5.06 4.43 -39.43
CA SER A 159 5.77 5.45 -40.22
C SER A 159 6.95 5.99 -39.40
N ALA A 160 8.02 6.45 -40.04
CA ALA A 160 9.20 7.00 -39.35
C ALA A 160 8.90 8.22 -38.43
N ALA A 161 7.67 8.76 -38.49
CA ALA A 161 7.16 9.82 -37.62
C ALA A 161 6.31 9.32 -36.43
N ALA A 162 6.11 8.01 -36.28
CA ALA A 162 5.42 7.43 -35.14
C ALA A 162 6.30 7.57 -33.89
N VAL A 163 5.77 8.26 -32.88
CA VAL A 163 6.38 8.40 -31.56
C VAL A 163 6.87 7.02 -31.10
N GLN A 164 8.17 6.88 -30.87
CA GLN A 164 8.76 5.67 -30.26
C GLN A 164 8.28 5.57 -28.81
N LEU A 165 7.07 5.05 -28.62
CA LEU A 165 6.58 4.58 -27.32
C LEU A 165 7.17 3.17 -27.15
N GLN A 166 8.44 3.12 -26.76
CA GLN A 166 9.08 1.88 -26.33
C GLN A 166 8.45 1.43 -25.00
N ASP A 167 8.26 0.13 -24.84
CA ASP A 167 7.56 -0.55 -23.73
C ASP A 167 7.84 0.06 -22.34
N TYR A 168 6.95 0.92 -21.86
CA TYR A 168 6.94 1.36 -20.47
C TYR A 168 5.56 1.07 -19.86
N GLN A 169 5.56 0.45 -18.68
CA GLN A 169 4.43 0.48 -17.75
C GLN A 169 4.24 1.95 -17.37
N LEU A 170 3.36 2.62 -18.10
CA LEU A 170 3.10 4.03 -17.93
C LEU A 170 2.20 4.21 -16.74
N HIS A 171 2.63 5.08 -15.82
CA HIS A 171 1.75 5.49 -14.75
C HIS A 171 0.54 6.20 -15.39
N ALA A 172 -0.65 5.78 -14.96
CA ALA A 172 -1.96 6.34 -15.34
C ALA A 172 -2.01 7.88 -15.52
N PHE A 173 -1.31 8.63 -14.66
CA PHE A 173 -1.27 10.09 -14.67
C PHE A 173 -0.24 10.73 -15.64
N LYS A 174 0.60 9.93 -16.30
CA LYS A 174 1.62 10.40 -17.28
C LYS A 174 1.12 10.39 -18.73
N LEU A 175 -0.03 9.79 -19.01
CA LEU A 175 -0.56 9.60 -20.37
C LEU A 175 -0.79 10.91 -21.15
N ALA A 176 -1.27 11.96 -20.48
CA ALA A 176 -1.59 13.23 -21.12
C ALA A 176 -0.33 13.95 -21.64
N THR A 177 0.77 13.88 -20.88
CA THR A 177 2.06 14.48 -21.24
C THR A 177 2.72 13.73 -22.41
N ILE A 178 2.57 12.41 -22.43
CA ILE A 178 3.32 11.53 -23.35
C ILE A 178 2.71 11.47 -24.76
N LEU A 179 1.44 11.81 -24.90
CA LEU A 179 0.75 11.86 -26.18
C LEU A 179 0.67 13.28 -26.79
N GLY A 180 1.42 14.24 -26.24
CA GLY A 180 1.51 15.61 -26.80
C GLY A 180 0.27 16.48 -26.57
N ALA A 181 -0.53 16.20 -25.53
CA ALA A 181 -1.73 16.95 -25.20
C ALA A 181 -1.44 18.24 -24.38
N GLU A 182 -0.38 18.98 -24.72
CA GLU A 182 -0.09 20.30 -24.13
C GLU A 182 -1.19 21.35 -24.43
N ALA A 183 -2.17 21.02 -25.28
CA ALA A 183 -3.31 21.86 -25.63
C ALA A 183 -4.60 21.59 -24.83
N VAL A 184 -4.63 20.63 -23.89
CA VAL A 184 -5.81 20.41 -23.04
C VAL A 184 -5.67 21.28 -21.78
N PRO A 185 -6.59 22.23 -21.51
CA PRO A 185 -6.53 23.06 -20.32
C PRO A 185 -6.43 22.18 -19.08
N SER A 186 -5.46 22.50 -18.22
CA SER A 186 -5.19 21.87 -16.94
C SER A 186 -6.46 21.38 -16.23
N LEU A 187 -6.46 20.11 -15.79
CA LEU A 187 -7.52 19.53 -14.96
C LEU A 187 -7.96 20.52 -13.86
N PRO A 188 -9.27 20.66 -13.59
CA PRO A 188 -9.75 21.46 -12.48
C PRO A 188 -9.15 20.94 -11.18
N THR A 189 -8.45 21.81 -10.48
CA THR A 189 -7.93 21.56 -9.15
C THR A 189 -9.11 21.24 -8.23
N LEU A 190 -9.09 20.09 -7.55
CA LEU A 190 -9.98 19.84 -6.41
C LEU A 190 -9.79 20.99 -5.43
N GLN A 191 -10.83 21.82 -5.27
CA GLN A 191 -10.77 23.01 -4.43
C GLN A 191 -10.49 22.60 -2.96
N PRO A 192 -9.53 23.24 -2.29
CA PRO A 192 -9.35 23.06 -0.85
C PRO A 192 -10.54 23.70 -0.09
N GLN A 193 -11.08 22.98 0.89
CA GLN A 193 -11.98 23.57 1.88
C GLN A 193 -11.22 24.56 2.81
N PRO A 194 -11.92 25.55 3.41
CA PRO A 194 -11.30 26.75 3.98
C PRO A 194 -10.37 26.47 5.16
N GLN A 195 -9.23 27.16 5.16
CA GLN A 195 -8.20 27.11 6.21
C GLN A 195 -8.61 27.88 7.47
N VAL A 196 -8.30 27.31 8.63
CA VAL A 196 -8.26 27.99 9.93
C VAL A 196 -6.90 28.71 10.07
N PRO A 197 -6.81 29.94 10.64
CA PRO A 197 -5.60 30.77 10.54
C PRO A 197 -4.40 30.23 11.32
N ALA A 198 -3.22 30.38 10.69
CA ALA A 198 -1.92 29.99 11.22
C ALA A 198 -1.37 31.00 12.25
N GLY A 199 -0.91 30.49 13.39
CA GLY A 199 -0.13 31.22 14.40
C GLY A 199 1.38 31.07 14.19
N SER A 200 2.02 32.20 13.91
CA SER A 200 3.42 32.64 14.13
C SER A 200 4.57 31.62 14.11
N ASN A 201 5.44 31.81 13.11
CA ASN A 201 6.79 31.26 12.94
C ASN A 201 7.71 31.50 14.15
N ASN A 202 8.53 30.49 14.50
CA ASN A 202 9.84 30.73 15.10
C ASN A 202 10.92 29.85 14.43
N ARG A 203 11.86 30.56 13.82
CA ARG A 203 12.92 30.07 12.95
C ARG A 203 14.15 29.75 13.81
N ILE A 204 14.42 28.48 14.07
CA ILE A 204 15.65 28.07 14.78
C ILE A 204 16.73 27.75 13.74
N ARG A 205 17.77 28.60 13.70
CA ARG A 205 19.04 28.32 13.01
C ARG A 205 19.84 27.32 13.85
N ARG A 206 20.39 26.26 13.23
CA ARG A 206 21.37 25.34 13.85
C ARG A 206 22.80 25.77 13.48
N PRO A 207 23.77 25.76 14.42
CA PRO A 207 25.18 26.05 14.16
C PRO A 207 25.94 24.80 13.65
N PRO A 208 27.14 24.98 13.04
CA PRO A 208 27.89 23.88 12.43
C PRO A 208 28.78 23.15 13.45
N GLY A 209 28.50 21.86 13.69
CA GLY A 209 29.35 20.96 14.47
C GLY A 209 30.24 20.12 13.55
N LYS A 210 31.55 20.41 13.55
CA LYS A 210 32.60 19.61 12.89
C LYS A 210 32.92 18.40 13.78
N HIS A 211 32.73 17.18 13.29
CA HIS A 211 33.32 16.00 13.92
C HIS A 211 34.65 15.65 13.27
N VAL A 212 35.70 15.82 14.08
CA VAL A 212 37.08 15.38 13.83
C VAL A 212 37.12 13.86 14.07
N VAL A 213 37.52 13.11 13.05
CA VAL A 213 37.84 11.67 13.17
C VAL A 213 39.35 11.52 13.34
N PRO A 214 39.86 10.78 14.36
CA PRO A 214 41.29 10.53 14.49
C PRO A 214 41.80 9.59 13.41
N ARG A 215 42.90 9.98 12.74
CA ARG A 215 43.74 9.12 11.89
C ARG A 215 44.42 8.05 12.74
N THR A 216 44.29 6.79 12.36
CA THR A 216 45.30 5.76 12.66
C THR A 216 45.76 5.09 11.36
N ALA A 217 47.00 4.59 11.44
CA ALA A 217 47.96 4.49 10.35
C ALA A 217 47.69 3.37 9.33
N LYS A 218 48.14 3.65 8.10
CA LYS A 218 48.34 2.71 7.00
C LYS A 218 49.36 1.64 7.39
N THR A 219 49.11 0.39 6.98
CA THR A 219 50.14 -0.47 6.41
C THR A 219 49.58 -1.17 5.17
N ASN A 220 50.39 -1.15 4.11
CA ASN A 220 50.13 -1.77 2.82
C ASN A 220 50.25 -3.28 2.91
N ASN A 221 49.39 -4.03 2.22
CA ASN A 221 49.87 -5.07 1.32
C ASN A 221 48.84 -5.39 0.23
N ARG A 222 49.27 -5.21 -1.03
CA ARG A 222 48.63 -5.77 -2.22
C ARG A 222 49.31 -7.11 -2.49
N ASP A 223 48.53 -8.19 -2.60
CA ASP A 223 48.51 -9.09 -3.76
C ASP A 223 47.91 -10.47 -3.44
N LYS A 224 47.08 -10.91 -4.39
CA LYS A 224 46.76 -12.31 -4.76
C LYS A 224 46.02 -13.18 -3.72
N LEU A 225 44.76 -13.50 -4.01
CA LEU A 225 44.41 -14.81 -4.61
C LEU A 225 42.95 -14.83 -5.08
N LEU A 226 42.75 -14.83 -6.40
CA LEU A 226 41.53 -15.30 -7.05
C LEU A 226 41.56 -16.83 -7.07
N VAL A 227 40.54 -17.49 -6.51
CA VAL A 227 40.22 -18.89 -6.83
C VAL A 227 38.70 -19.00 -7.06
N PRO A 228 38.24 -19.66 -8.13
CA PRO A 228 36.82 -19.72 -8.48
C PRO A 228 36.09 -20.81 -7.70
N ILE A 229 35.00 -20.47 -7.03
CA ILE A 229 34.11 -21.47 -6.41
C ILE A 229 33.21 -22.06 -7.50
N LYS A 230 33.47 -23.34 -7.80
CA LYS A 230 32.69 -24.17 -8.73
C LYS A 230 31.24 -24.32 -8.25
N LYS A 231 30.30 -24.09 -9.18
CA LYS A 231 28.88 -24.45 -9.04
C LYS A 231 28.73 -25.96 -8.83
N LYS A 232 28.18 -26.39 -7.70
CA LYS A 232 27.61 -27.74 -7.55
C LYS A 232 26.08 -27.64 -7.63
N LYS A 233 25.51 -28.26 -8.67
CA LYS A 233 24.09 -28.59 -8.76
C LYS A 233 23.76 -29.57 -7.64
N ALA A 234 22.82 -29.21 -6.76
CA ALA A 234 22.19 -30.16 -5.85
C ALA A 234 20.80 -30.49 -6.38
N ALA A 235 20.53 -31.79 -6.52
CA ALA A 235 19.28 -32.35 -7.03
C ALA A 235 18.13 -32.18 -6.02
N THR A 236 16.95 -31.83 -6.54
CA THR A 236 15.67 -31.82 -5.82
C THR A 236 15.21 -33.24 -5.46
N PRO A 237 14.86 -33.53 -4.19
CA PRO A 237 14.01 -34.66 -3.84
C PRO A 237 12.52 -34.29 -3.91
N PRO A 238 11.61 -35.26 -4.11
CA PRO A 238 10.22 -35.02 -4.44
C PRO A 238 9.37 -34.60 -3.23
N LEU A 239 8.34 -33.82 -3.53
CA LEU A 239 7.27 -33.35 -2.64
C LEU A 239 6.53 -34.51 -1.95
N SER A 240 6.51 -34.53 -0.62
CA SER A 240 5.45 -35.15 0.18
C SER A 240 5.50 -34.67 1.63
N ARG A 241 4.30 -34.39 2.16
CA ARG A 241 3.90 -34.05 3.53
C ARG A 241 4.11 -32.61 4.01
N SER A 242 3.00 -31.87 3.89
CA SER A 242 2.53 -30.83 4.81
C SER A 242 2.90 -31.16 6.25
N SER A 243 3.93 -30.49 6.75
CA SER A 243 4.11 -30.21 8.16
C SER A 243 4.18 -28.70 8.26
N SER A 244 3.26 -28.10 8.99
CA SER A 244 3.25 -26.67 9.30
C SER A 244 4.46 -26.38 10.20
N ARG A 245 5.66 -26.34 9.60
CA ARG A 245 6.84 -25.80 10.27
C ARG A 245 6.53 -24.33 10.49
N ILE A 246 6.54 -23.93 11.76
CA ILE A 246 6.57 -22.52 12.15
C ILE A 246 7.79 -21.95 11.43
N LEU A 247 7.57 -21.17 10.37
CA LEU A 247 8.62 -20.56 9.57
C LEU A 247 9.09 -19.32 10.33
N THR A 248 9.91 -19.54 11.36
CA THR A 248 10.64 -18.45 12.02
C THR A 248 11.57 -17.82 11.00
N ARG A 249 11.28 -16.58 10.60
CA ARG A 249 12.11 -15.81 9.66
C ARG A 249 13.49 -15.59 10.26
N THR A 250 14.52 -15.84 9.47
CA THR A 250 15.89 -15.46 9.83
C THR A 250 16.04 -13.93 9.74
N GLN A 251 17.00 -13.37 10.49
CA GLN A 251 17.31 -11.94 10.42
C GLN A 251 17.65 -11.50 8.99
N THR A 252 18.40 -12.32 8.25
CA THR A 252 18.73 -12.04 6.83
C THR A 252 17.49 -11.92 5.96
N GLU A 253 16.49 -12.79 6.15
CA GLU A 253 15.22 -12.72 5.41
C GLU A 253 14.44 -11.46 5.76
N VAL A 254 14.33 -11.13 7.06
CA VAL A 254 13.64 -9.92 7.53
C VAL A 254 14.23 -8.66 6.89
N PHE A 255 15.56 -8.56 6.89
CA PHE A 255 16.28 -7.42 6.34
C PHE A 255 16.19 -7.41 4.80
N THR A 256 16.34 -8.56 4.14
CA THR A 256 16.22 -8.62 2.67
C THR A 256 14.83 -8.17 2.21
N ASP A 257 13.76 -8.66 2.83
CA ASP A 257 12.39 -8.25 2.49
C ASP A 257 12.13 -6.77 2.77
N ALA A 258 12.68 -6.23 3.87
CA ALA A 258 12.62 -4.81 4.19
C ALA A 258 13.28 -3.95 3.11
N TYR A 259 14.47 -4.36 2.65
CA TYR A 259 15.18 -3.67 1.57
C TYR A 259 14.43 -3.75 0.25
N LEU A 260 13.92 -4.93 -0.13
CA LEU A 260 13.14 -5.10 -1.35
C LEU A 260 11.90 -4.19 -1.35
N SER A 261 11.24 -4.04 -0.20
CA SER A 261 10.08 -3.15 -0.05
C SER A 261 10.44 -1.68 -0.12
N PHE A 262 11.54 -1.28 0.55
CA PHE A 262 12.08 0.06 0.40
C PHE A 262 12.38 0.36 -1.07
N PHE A 263 13.18 -0.49 -1.71
CA PHE A 263 13.61 -0.34 -3.09
C PHE A 263 12.42 -0.23 -4.04
N ARG A 264 11.41 -1.10 -3.88
CA ARG A 264 10.18 -1.06 -4.67
C ARG A 264 9.40 0.24 -4.45
N THR A 265 9.27 0.73 -3.22
CA THR A 265 8.59 2.02 -2.98
C THR A 265 9.35 3.19 -3.60
N MET A 266 10.68 3.19 -3.48
CA MET A 266 11.53 4.22 -4.07
C MET A 266 11.40 4.23 -5.59
N LYS A 267 11.35 3.06 -6.23
CA LYS A 267 11.21 2.93 -7.67
C LYS A 267 9.81 3.27 -8.17
N ASP A 268 8.78 2.68 -7.55
CA ASP A 268 7.44 2.64 -8.13
C ASP A 268 6.54 3.80 -7.64
N SER A 269 6.88 4.47 -6.53
CA SER A 269 5.94 5.36 -5.83
C SER A 269 6.45 6.75 -5.53
N VAL A 270 7.76 7.02 -5.67
CA VAL A 270 8.31 8.36 -5.43
C VAL A 270 7.87 9.31 -6.53
N PHE A 271 7.99 8.91 -7.81
CA PHE A 271 7.56 9.67 -8.97
C PHE A 271 6.28 9.09 -9.57
N MET A 272 5.17 9.80 -9.38
CA MET A 272 3.86 9.42 -9.96
C MET A 272 3.58 10.16 -11.28
N ALA A 273 4.38 11.19 -11.60
CA ALA A 273 4.28 12.02 -12.79
C ALA A 273 5.67 12.48 -13.22
N GLU A 274 5.83 12.86 -14.50
CA GLU A 274 7.07 13.45 -14.99
C GLU A 274 7.33 14.84 -14.37
N GLY A 275 8.60 15.20 -14.27
CA GLY A 275 9.05 16.48 -13.73
C GLY A 275 9.49 16.42 -12.27
N PRO A 276 9.82 17.58 -11.67
CA PRO A 276 10.36 17.64 -10.32
C PRO A 276 9.36 17.18 -9.27
N LEU A 277 9.84 16.45 -8.27
CA LEU A 277 8.99 16.03 -7.17
C LEU A 277 8.36 17.26 -6.47
N ALA A 278 7.07 17.17 -6.17
CA ALA A 278 6.33 18.25 -5.51
C ALA A 278 6.98 18.63 -4.16
N LYS A 279 6.86 19.90 -3.75
CA LYS A 279 7.52 20.42 -2.53
C LYS A 279 7.17 19.62 -1.28
N ASP A 280 5.88 19.32 -1.07
CA ASP A 280 5.42 18.51 0.08
C ASP A 280 6.03 17.11 0.08
N ARG A 281 5.96 16.42 -1.07
CA ARG A 281 6.56 15.09 -1.26
C ARG A 281 8.07 15.11 -1.00
N LYS A 282 8.80 16.13 -1.46
CA LYS A 282 10.24 16.29 -1.20
C LYS A 282 10.54 16.36 0.30
N VAL A 283 9.76 17.14 1.06
CA VAL A 283 9.96 17.29 2.51
C VAL A 283 9.74 15.95 3.21
N LYS A 284 8.62 15.27 2.92
CA LYS A 284 8.28 13.99 3.55
C LYS A 284 9.25 12.86 3.16
N LEU A 285 9.67 12.80 1.90
CA LEU A 285 10.68 11.84 1.44
C LEU A 285 12.01 12.06 2.15
N LYS A 286 12.47 13.32 2.22
CA LYS A 286 13.74 13.64 2.86
C LYS A 286 13.72 13.27 4.35
N ALA A 287 12.66 13.64 5.06
CA ALA A 287 12.50 13.29 6.47
C ALA A 287 12.53 11.77 6.69
N PHE A 288 11.86 11.00 5.82
CA PHE A 288 11.90 9.54 5.90
C PHE A 288 13.30 8.96 5.64
N LEU A 289 14.02 9.46 4.62
CA LEU A 289 15.38 9.00 4.34
C LEU A 289 16.36 9.36 5.47
N GLU A 290 16.22 10.54 6.09
CA GLU A 290 17.00 10.95 7.27
C GLU A 290 16.68 10.05 8.47
N LEU A 291 15.40 9.74 8.72
CA LEU A 291 15.01 8.79 9.76
C LEU A 291 15.64 7.40 9.54
N LEU A 292 15.65 6.90 8.30
CA LEU A 292 16.30 5.63 7.97
C LEU A 292 17.82 5.69 8.20
N GLN A 293 18.47 6.78 7.78
CA GLN A 293 19.91 6.97 7.94
C GLN A 293 20.35 6.84 9.40
N ASP A 294 19.54 7.36 10.31
CA ASP A 294 19.90 7.41 11.73
C ASP A 294 19.39 6.21 12.53
N ALA A 295 18.25 5.63 12.15
CA ALA A 295 17.61 4.55 12.91
C ALA A 295 18.04 3.15 12.46
N LEU A 296 18.50 2.96 11.21
CA LEU A 296 18.85 1.62 10.75
C LEU A 296 20.11 1.09 11.48
N PRO A 297 20.14 -0.22 11.81
CA PRO A 297 21.35 -0.85 12.33
C PRO A 297 22.46 -0.86 11.25
N PRO A 298 23.73 -1.14 11.60
CA PRO A 298 24.84 -1.16 10.65
C PRO A 298 24.57 -2.04 9.42
N TRP A 299 24.19 -1.40 8.32
CA TRP A 299 23.77 -2.06 7.10
C TRP A 299 24.43 -1.39 5.90
N LYS A 300 25.63 -1.87 5.56
CA LYS A 300 26.55 -1.22 4.62
C LYS A 300 25.90 -0.85 3.27
N LEU A 301 25.17 -1.77 2.65
CA LEU A 301 24.54 -1.52 1.35
C LEU A 301 23.45 -0.43 1.46
N PHE A 302 22.59 -0.54 2.47
CA PHE A 302 21.47 0.39 2.64
C PHE A 302 21.96 1.79 3.00
N HIS A 303 22.93 1.91 3.91
CA HIS A 303 23.53 3.20 4.24
C HIS A 303 24.25 3.83 3.04
N ALA A 304 24.97 3.03 2.23
CA ALA A 304 25.59 3.56 1.01
C ALA A 304 24.57 4.11 0.00
N LEU A 305 23.39 3.48 -0.08
CA LEU A 305 22.27 3.99 -0.88
C LEU A 305 21.71 5.28 -0.26
N LEU A 306 21.41 5.30 1.03
CA LEU A 306 20.85 6.46 1.73
C LEU A 306 21.79 7.66 1.66
N ASP A 307 23.09 7.48 1.88
CA ASP A 307 24.11 8.50 1.70
C ASP A 307 24.06 9.10 0.29
N LYS A 308 23.93 8.24 -0.74
CA LYS A 308 23.85 8.69 -2.12
C LYS A 308 22.56 9.47 -2.39
N LEU A 309 21.43 9.01 -1.85
CA LEU A 309 20.13 9.68 -2.01
C LEU A 309 20.09 11.03 -1.29
N LEU A 310 20.66 11.12 -0.08
CA LEU A 310 20.65 12.33 0.75
C LEU A 310 21.66 13.38 0.28
N LEU A 311 22.87 12.96 -0.12
CA LEU A 311 23.92 13.88 -0.58
C LEU A 311 23.51 14.64 -1.84
N ASP A 312 22.95 13.92 -2.82
CA ASP A 312 22.53 14.49 -4.10
C ASP A 312 21.02 14.84 -4.14
N PHE A 313 20.34 14.86 -2.98
CA PHE A 313 18.88 14.85 -2.89
C PHE A 313 18.21 15.86 -3.82
N ASN A 314 18.54 17.15 -3.67
CA ASN A 314 17.93 18.25 -4.44
C ASN A 314 18.07 18.08 -5.95
N ARG A 315 19.15 17.45 -6.42
CA ARG A 315 19.41 17.18 -7.83
C ARG A 315 18.61 15.97 -8.31
N ILE A 316 18.64 14.87 -7.58
CA ILE A 316 18.04 13.61 -8.03
C ILE A 316 16.51 13.64 -7.97
N VAL A 317 15.91 14.44 -7.08
CA VAL A 317 14.45 14.59 -7.02
C VAL A 317 13.87 15.52 -8.10
N TYR A 318 14.70 16.03 -9.00
CA TYR A 318 14.27 16.90 -10.10
C TYR A 318 13.83 16.11 -11.34
N HIS A 319 14.41 14.92 -11.55
CA HIS A 319 14.10 14.05 -12.68
C HIS A 319 14.05 12.59 -12.27
N GLU A 320 12.95 11.91 -12.58
CA GLU A 320 12.75 10.49 -12.33
C GLU A 320 13.86 9.62 -12.89
N ARG A 321 14.30 9.85 -14.13
CA ARG A 321 15.42 9.09 -14.75
C ARG A 321 16.71 9.14 -13.92
N VAL A 322 17.01 10.28 -13.31
CA VAL A 322 18.22 10.44 -12.48
C VAL A 322 18.06 9.71 -11.14
N TRP A 323 16.84 9.73 -10.59
CA TRP A 323 16.47 8.97 -9.41
C TRP A 323 16.56 7.46 -9.64
N GLU A 324 15.91 6.93 -10.69
CA GLU A 324 15.93 5.50 -11.04
C GLU A 324 17.33 4.99 -11.32
N SER A 325 18.09 5.66 -12.18
CA SER A 325 19.49 5.28 -12.47
C SER A 325 20.39 5.37 -11.24
N THR A 326 19.99 6.12 -10.21
CA THR A 326 20.66 6.13 -8.92
C THR A 326 20.32 4.92 -8.08
N LEU A 327 19.04 4.52 -8.02
CA LEU A 327 18.59 3.32 -7.33
C LEU A 327 19.18 2.04 -7.95
N GLU A 328 19.20 1.93 -9.28
CA GLU A 328 19.63 0.72 -9.99
C GLU A 328 21.07 0.29 -9.67
N ARG A 329 21.94 1.24 -9.30
CA ARG A 329 23.32 0.94 -8.84
C ARG A 329 23.37 0.17 -7.52
N PHE A 330 22.26 0.12 -6.79
CA PHE A 330 22.12 -0.55 -5.50
C PHE A 330 21.05 -1.65 -5.54
N ALA A 331 20.61 -2.08 -6.73
CA ALA A 331 19.70 -3.21 -6.86
C ALA A 331 20.34 -4.49 -6.28
N LEU A 332 19.55 -5.28 -5.56
CA LEU A 332 19.99 -6.61 -5.15
C LEU A 332 20.05 -7.54 -6.36
N SER A 333 20.94 -8.52 -6.30
CA SER A 333 21.04 -9.57 -7.33
C SER A 333 19.84 -10.52 -7.34
N THR A 334 19.04 -10.53 -6.27
CA THR A 334 17.82 -11.32 -6.14
C THR A 334 16.63 -10.39 -5.96
N SER A 335 15.49 -10.79 -6.53
CA SER A 335 14.18 -10.21 -6.30
C SER A 335 13.27 -11.16 -5.50
N ASP A 336 13.85 -12.22 -4.92
CA ASP A 336 13.11 -13.27 -4.26
C ASP A 336 12.80 -12.86 -2.82
N TRP A 337 11.51 -12.78 -2.53
CA TRP A 337 11.00 -12.57 -1.18
C TRP A 337 11.18 -13.83 -0.35
N SER A 338 11.32 -13.70 0.97
CA SER A 338 11.33 -14.87 1.86
C SER A 338 10.03 -15.67 1.76
N LEU A 339 10.11 -16.97 2.05
CA LEU A 339 8.91 -17.84 2.03
C LEU A 339 7.82 -17.31 2.97
N ALA A 340 8.20 -16.68 4.08
CA ALA A 340 7.24 -16.05 4.98
C ALA A 340 6.49 -14.91 4.28
N CYS A 341 7.19 -13.97 3.63
CA CYS A 341 6.51 -12.89 2.89
C CYS A 341 5.73 -13.38 1.67
N GLN A 342 6.16 -14.45 0.99
CA GLN A 342 5.41 -15.10 -0.08
C GLN A 342 4.08 -15.71 0.39
N GLN A 343 3.99 -16.13 1.65
CA GLN A 343 2.76 -16.68 2.23
C GLN A 343 1.76 -15.59 2.68
N HIS A 344 2.18 -14.32 2.72
CA HIS A 344 1.30 -13.20 3.01
C HIS A 344 0.61 -12.70 1.73
N GLY A 345 -0.57 -12.09 1.87
CA GLY A 345 -1.38 -11.58 0.74
C GLY A 345 -0.71 -10.48 -0.10
N SER A 346 0.47 -9.99 0.31
CA SER A 346 1.36 -9.15 -0.49
C SER A 346 2.77 -9.17 0.11
N GLU A 347 3.75 -9.62 -0.65
CA GLU A 347 5.15 -9.72 -0.24
C GLU A 347 5.74 -8.33 0.06
N TYR A 348 5.38 -7.36 -0.78
CA TYR A 348 5.73 -5.95 -0.60
C TYR A 348 5.26 -5.39 0.74
N THR A 349 3.99 -5.62 1.11
CA THR A 349 3.49 -5.10 2.40
C THR A 349 4.14 -5.79 3.59
N CYS A 350 4.44 -7.09 3.47
CA CYS A 350 5.14 -7.86 4.50
C CYS A 350 6.54 -7.31 4.78
N GLY A 351 7.32 -7.04 3.72
CA GLY A 351 8.63 -6.42 3.89
C GLY A 351 8.55 -4.97 4.35
N LEU A 352 7.54 -4.20 3.94
CA LEU A 352 7.37 -2.82 4.40
C LEU A 352 7.07 -2.74 5.90
N TRP A 353 6.22 -3.62 6.42
CA TRP A 353 6.04 -3.76 7.88
C TRP A 353 7.36 -4.12 8.57
N SER A 354 8.15 -5.02 7.98
CA SER A 354 9.46 -5.39 8.51
C SER A 354 10.39 -4.17 8.62
N LEU A 355 10.40 -3.30 7.59
CA LEU A 355 11.17 -2.05 7.62
C LEU A 355 10.73 -1.13 8.76
N PHE A 356 9.42 -0.91 8.94
CA PHE A 356 8.94 -0.04 10.02
C PHE A 356 9.26 -0.59 11.42
N HIS A 357 9.20 -1.92 11.61
CA HIS A 357 9.62 -2.54 12.88
C HIS A 357 11.12 -2.35 13.13
N ILE A 358 11.98 -2.56 12.12
CA ILE A 358 13.43 -2.28 12.23
C ILE A 358 13.67 -0.82 12.63
N VAL A 359 12.99 0.13 11.99
CA VAL A 359 13.15 1.57 12.27
C VAL A 359 12.73 1.91 13.70
N THR A 360 11.59 1.41 14.17
CA THR A 360 11.10 1.73 15.52
C THR A 360 11.95 1.12 16.63
N VAL A 361 12.47 -0.10 16.43
CA VAL A 361 13.49 -0.69 17.33
C VAL A 361 14.77 0.13 17.28
N GLY A 362 15.23 0.50 16.08
CA GLY A 362 16.41 1.33 15.85
C GLY A 362 16.38 2.68 16.56
N VAL A 363 15.25 3.40 16.51
CA VAL A 363 15.02 4.64 17.26
C VAL A 363 15.22 4.42 18.76
N THR A 364 14.72 3.30 19.28
CA THR A 364 14.89 2.95 20.69
C THR A 364 16.36 2.67 21.02
N GLU A 365 17.05 1.90 20.18
CA GLU A 365 18.47 1.58 20.37
C GLU A 365 19.35 2.82 20.28
N TYR A 366 19.10 3.73 19.34
CA TYR A 366 19.81 5.00 19.27
C TYR A 366 19.68 5.77 20.60
N ASN A 367 18.46 5.93 21.09
CA ASN A 367 18.20 6.69 22.30
C ASN A 367 18.84 6.06 23.55
N ARG A 368 18.91 4.72 23.61
CA ARG A 368 19.57 3.99 24.70
C ARG A 368 21.07 4.31 24.82
N HIS A 369 21.71 4.73 23.73
CA HIS A 369 23.12 5.12 23.72
C HIS A 369 23.34 6.62 24.01
N VAL A 370 22.26 7.42 24.15
CA VAL A 370 22.36 8.83 24.52
C VAL A 370 22.83 8.93 25.98
N PRO A 371 23.97 9.58 26.27
CA PRO A 371 24.50 9.68 27.62
C PRO A 371 23.48 10.29 28.58
N PRO A 372 23.37 9.81 29.84
CA PRO A 372 22.45 10.38 30.83
C PRO A 372 22.59 11.89 30.99
N THR A 373 23.82 12.41 30.87
CA THR A 373 24.14 13.85 30.94
C THR A 373 23.54 14.68 29.81
N GLN A 374 23.11 14.05 28.72
CA GLN A 374 22.51 14.71 27.56
C GLN A 374 21.01 14.42 27.41
N GLN A 375 20.40 13.59 28.26
CA GLN A 375 18.99 13.22 28.12
C GLN A 375 18.02 14.38 28.35
N ASP A 376 18.43 15.41 29.09
CA ASP A 376 17.63 16.64 29.25
C ASP A 376 17.74 17.58 28.03
N ASN A 377 18.72 17.35 27.16
CA ASN A 377 18.80 18.03 25.87
C ASN A 377 17.87 17.34 24.87
N LYS A 378 16.73 17.97 24.58
CA LYS A 378 15.74 17.48 23.60
C LYS A 378 16.28 17.27 22.18
N GLN A 379 17.48 17.76 21.87
CA GLN A 379 18.16 17.54 20.59
C GLN A 379 19.10 16.32 20.60
N ALA A 380 19.37 15.73 21.77
CA ALA A 380 20.30 14.62 21.91
C ALA A 380 19.65 13.25 21.66
N TYR A 381 18.32 13.17 21.61
CA TYR A 381 17.58 11.92 21.41
C TYR A 381 16.54 12.05 20.28
N PHE A 382 16.20 10.93 19.65
CA PHE A 382 15.08 10.81 18.72
C PHE A 382 13.75 10.99 19.42
N ASN A 383 13.00 11.98 18.96
CA ASN A 383 11.62 12.16 19.41
C ASN A 383 10.73 11.05 18.82
N MET A 384 10.09 10.27 19.69
CA MET A 384 9.23 9.16 19.27
C MET A 384 8.02 9.60 18.43
N VAL A 385 7.44 10.76 18.76
CA VAL A 385 6.30 11.32 18.03
C VAL A 385 6.75 11.74 16.64
N ALA A 386 7.91 12.40 16.52
CA ALA A 386 8.46 12.78 15.21
C ALA A 386 8.79 11.57 14.33
N ALA A 387 9.33 10.49 14.92
CA ALA A 387 9.57 9.25 14.18
C ALA A 387 8.26 8.61 13.69
N ALA A 388 7.23 8.56 14.56
CA ALA A 388 5.93 8.04 14.21
C ALA A 388 5.20 8.91 13.16
N ASP A 389 5.29 10.24 13.26
CA ASP A 389 4.76 11.19 12.28
C ASP A 389 5.44 11.00 10.93
N THR A 390 6.77 10.80 10.92
CA THR A 390 7.53 10.56 9.69
C THR A 390 7.12 9.26 9.00
N ILE A 391 6.89 8.18 9.77
CA ILE A 391 6.36 6.92 9.24
C ILE A 391 4.95 7.13 8.68
N LYS A 392 4.07 7.82 9.41
CA LYS A 392 2.70 8.12 8.96
C LYS A 392 2.70 8.97 7.69
N ASP A 393 3.53 10.00 7.60
CA ASP A 393 3.63 10.89 6.44
C ASP A 393 4.20 10.16 5.22
N PHE A 394 5.15 9.25 5.44
CA PHE A 394 5.63 8.37 4.39
C PHE A 394 4.51 7.46 3.85
N ILE A 395 3.76 6.80 4.75
CA ILE A 395 2.63 5.94 4.36
C ILE A 395 1.54 6.74 3.63
N GLU A 396 1.20 7.92 4.13
CA GLU A 396 0.22 8.82 3.52
C GLU A 396 0.61 9.23 2.09
N THR A 397 1.91 9.39 1.84
CA THR A 397 2.40 10.04 0.61
C THR A 397 2.88 9.04 -0.44
N PHE A 398 3.51 7.94 -0.03
CA PHE A 398 4.22 7.03 -0.92
C PHE A 398 3.71 5.60 -0.89
N PHE A 399 2.85 5.22 0.06
CA PHE A 399 2.35 3.85 0.10
C PHE A 399 1.30 3.60 -0.98
N ILE A 400 1.47 2.49 -1.71
CA ILE A 400 0.69 2.19 -2.91
C ILE A 400 -0.76 1.82 -2.58
N CYS A 401 -1.09 1.35 -1.38
CA CYS A 401 -2.46 0.93 -1.05
C CYS A 401 -3.25 2.05 -0.35
N GLN A 402 -4.12 2.78 -1.09
CA GLN A 402 -4.88 3.91 -0.53
C GLN A 402 -5.81 3.49 0.61
N GLU A 403 -6.49 2.35 0.50
CA GLU A 403 -7.38 1.88 1.57
C GLU A 403 -6.61 1.49 2.84
N CYS A 404 -5.43 0.90 2.66
CA CYS A 404 -4.52 0.59 3.75
C CYS A 404 -3.99 1.89 4.40
N THR A 405 -3.58 2.87 3.58
CA THR A 405 -3.17 4.20 4.03
C THR A 405 -4.26 4.88 4.83
N ARG A 406 -5.50 4.89 4.31
CA ARG A 406 -6.66 5.50 4.98
C ARG A 406 -6.88 4.88 6.35
N HIS A 407 -6.87 3.55 6.44
CA HIS A 407 -6.99 2.85 7.72
C HIS A 407 -5.85 3.19 8.69
N PHE A 408 -4.60 3.14 8.24
CA PHE A 408 -3.44 3.43 9.08
C PHE A 408 -3.46 4.87 9.60
N VAL A 409 -3.68 5.84 8.71
CA VAL A 409 -3.75 7.28 9.06
C VAL A 409 -4.93 7.55 9.99
N GLN A 410 -6.08 6.90 9.77
CA GLN A 410 -7.23 7.03 10.66
C GLN A 410 -6.92 6.49 12.07
N GLU A 411 -6.33 5.30 12.19
CA GLU A 411 -5.92 4.74 13.49
C GLU A 411 -4.87 5.62 14.18
N TYR A 412 -3.92 6.14 13.39
CA TYR A 412 -2.89 7.06 13.88
C TYR A 412 -3.49 8.33 14.49
N ASN A 413 -4.37 8.99 13.74
CA ASN A 413 -5.01 10.24 14.15
C ASN A 413 -5.97 10.03 15.32
N ASN A 414 -6.62 8.87 15.41
CA ASN A 414 -7.51 8.52 16.51
C ASN A 414 -6.79 8.06 17.78
N CYS A 415 -5.45 8.14 17.83
CA CYS A 415 -4.65 7.68 18.96
C CYS A 415 -4.89 6.20 19.32
N THR A 416 -5.25 5.35 18.36
CA THR A 416 -5.51 3.92 18.60
C THR A 416 -4.30 3.26 19.27
N TYR A 417 -4.56 2.27 20.14
CA TYR A 417 -3.54 1.61 20.96
C TYR A 417 -2.77 2.58 21.87
N HIS A 418 -3.48 3.60 22.38
CA HIS A 418 -2.96 4.62 23.28
C HIS A 418 -1.75 5.40 22.75
N ARG A 419 -1.58 5.47 21.41
CA ARG A 419 -0.41 6.09 20.75
C ARG A 419 -0.01 7.44 21.37
N CYS A 420 -0.99 8.34 21.53
CA CYS A 420 -0.73 9.72 21.93
C CYS A 420 -0.13 9.80 23.33
N GLU A 421 -0.68 9.05 24.29
CA GLU A 421 -0.16 8.98 25.66
C GLU A 421 1.22 8.29 25.68
N ARG A 422 1.32 7.13 25.03
CA ARG A 422 2.53 6.29 24.99
C ARG A 422 3.74 7.04 24.42
N LEU A 423 3.57 7.69 23.26
CA LEU A 423 4.68 8.33 22.55
C LEU A 423 5.04 9.71 23.10
N GLN A 424 4.14 10.37 23.84
CA GLN A 424 4.46 11.63 24.53
C GLN A 424 5.44 11.44 25.69
N GLN A 425 5.51 10.24 26.28
CA GLN A 425 6.42 9.91 27.37
C GLN A 425 7.85 9.65 26.84
N GLN A 426 8.55 10.72 26.44
CA GLN A 426 9.86 10.72 25.75
C GLN A 426 11.04 10.06 26.50
N LYS A 427 10.82 9.37 27.63
CA LYS A 427 11.84 8.59 28.36
C LYS A 427 11.59 7.08 28.29
N ASN A 428 10.41 6.64 27.86
CA ASN A 428 10.08 5.23 27.67
C ASN A 428 10.08 4.88 26.18
N TRP A 429 11.27 4.86 25.57
CA TRP A 429 11.42 4.73 24.12
C TRP A 429 10.89 3.41 23.54
N GLN A 430 10.79 2.37 24.38
CA GLN A 430 10.24 1.05 24.03
C GLN A 430 8.77 1.13 23.58
N GLN A 431 8.06 2.20 23.96
CA GLN A 431 6.66 2.39 23.62
C GLN A 431 6.43 2.59 22.11
N LEU A 432 7.43 3.06 21.36
CA LEU A 432 7.31 3.22 19.91
C LEU A 432 7.18 1.87 19.16
N PRO A 433 8.12 0.91 19.29
CA PRO A 433 7.99 -0.40 18.67
C PRO A 433 6.81 -1.22 19.23
N LEU A 434 6.48 -1.08 20.52
CA LEU A 434 5.31 -1.74 21.11
C LEU A 434 3.99 -1.25 20.50
N TRP A 435 3.82 0.07 20.37
CA TRP A 435 2.65 0.65 19.70
C TRP A 435 2.51 0.17 18.25
N LEU A 436 3.63 0.13 17.51
CA LEU A 436 3.60 -0.34 16.12
C LEU A 436 3.25 -1.83 16.03
N ALA A 437 3.73 -2.67 16.97
CA ALA A 437 3.39 -4.08 17.04
C ALA A 437 1.89 -4.31 17.33
N GLU A 438 1.31 -3.57 18.28
CA GLU A 438 -0.12 -3.62 18.55
C GLU A 438 -0.96 -3.13 17.36
N THR A 439 -0.53 -2.05 16.71
CA THR A 439 -1.17 -1.53 15.50
C THR A 439 -1.17 -2.59 14.39
N HIS A 440 -0.02 -3.24 14.15
CA HIS A 440 0.10 -4.29 13.15
C HIS A 440 -0.78 -5.51 13.48
N ASN A 441 -0.85 -5.91 14.76
CA ASN A 441 -1.75 -6.99 15.19
C ASN A 441 -3.23 -6.62 15.05
N GLY A 442 -3.59 -5.36 15.27
CA GLY A 442 -4.90 -4.81 14.94
C GLY A 442 -5.29 -5.04 13.49
N VAL A 443 -4.35 -4.76 12.57
CA VAL A 443 -4.51 -5.03 11.14
C VAL A 443 -4.68 -6.53 10.87
N ASN A 444 -3.86 -7.39 11.48
CA ASN A 444 -3.95 -8.84 11.31
C ASN A 444 -5.32 -9.38 11.72
N VAL A 445 -5.83 -8.96 12.88
CA VAL A 445 -7.15 -9.34 13.38
C VAL A 445 -8.26 -8.83 12.46
N ARG A 446 -8.18 -7.57 11.98
CA ARG A 446 -9.16 -7.02 11.03
C ARG A 446 -9.19 -7.83 9.73
N LEU A 447 -8.04 -8.09 9.13
CA LEU A 447 -7.95 -8.88 7.89
C LEU A 447 -8.46 -10.30 8.07
N GLN A 448 -8.18 -10.93 9.22
CA GLN A 448 -8.72 -12.25 9.55
C GLN A 448 -10.25 -12.23 9.64
N ARG A 449 -10.83 -11.20 10.28
CA ARG A 449 -12.30 -11.03 10.35
C ARG A 449 -12.90 -10.84 8.96
N THR A 450 -12.32 -9.99 8.12
CA THR A 450 -12.83 -9.75 6.75
C THR A 450 -12.84 -11.02 5.91
N ARG A 451 -11.84 -11.91 6.06
CA ARG A 451 -11.83 -13.22 5.37
C ARG A 451 -12.95 -14.16 5.81
N GLN A 452 -13.40 -14.03 7.06
CA GLN A 452 -14.45 -14.87 7.66
C GLN A 452 -15.87 -14.35 7.38
N GLN A 453 -16.03 -13.05 7.07
CA GLN A 453 -17.33 -12.40 6.85
C GLN A 453 -18.01 -12.77 5.51
N SER A 454 -17.48 -13.72 4.76
CA SER A 454 -18.06 -14.25 3.52
C SER A 454 -19.20 -15.27 3.73
N SER A 455 -19.57 -15.60 4.98
CA SER A 455 -20.71 -16.48 5.31
C SER A 455 -21.81 -15.75 6.10
N THR A 456 -22.94 -15.48 5.46
CA THR A 456 -24.11 -14.77 6.04
C THR A 456 -25.06 -15.72 6.82
N THR A 457 -24.54 -16.50 7.76
CA THR A 457 -25.37 -17.37 8.62
C THR A 457 -25.14 -17.03 10.09
N LYS A 458 -26.20 -17.05 10.92
CA LYS A 458 -26.07 -16.85 12.39
C LYS A 458 -25.11 -17.88 12.97
N MET A 459 -23.99 -17.41 13.51
CA MET A 459 -22.97 -18.27 14.13
C MET A 459 -23.45 -18.87 15.45
N THR A 460 -23.20 -20.16 15.61
CA THR A 460 -23.34 -20.93 16.86
C THR A 460 -22.27 -20.54 17.88
N THR A 461 -22.48 -20.87 19.16
CA THR A 461 -21.51 -20.61 20.24
C THR A 461 -20.15 -21.25 19.99
N THR A 462 -20.12 -22.43 19.37
CA THR A 462 -18.88 -23.14 18.99
C THR A 462 -18.14 -22.39 17.89
N GLU A 463 -18.86 -21.85 16.90
CA GLU A 463 -18.27 -21.04 15.82
C GLU A 463 -17.70 -19.72 16.36
N GLN A 464 -18.36 -19.10 17.36
CA GLN A 464 -17.85 -17.90 18.02
C GLN A 464 -16.53 -18.17 18.76
N GLN A 465 -16.43 -19.29 19.49
CA GLN A 465 -15.18 -19.67 20.18
C GLN A 465 -14.05 -19.96 19.18
N GLN A 466 -14.35 -20.69 18.10
CA GLN A 466 -13.37 -20.92 17.03
C GLN A 466 -12.95 -19.60 16.36
N GLN A 467 -13.88 -18.67 16.18
CA GLN A 467 -13.57 -17.36 15.61
C GLN A 467 -12.64 -16.55 16.51
N GLN A 468 -12.89 -16.55 17.82
CA GLN A 468 -12.04 -15.89 18.81
C GLN A 468 -10.63 -16.49 18.82
N GLN A 469 -10.52 -17.82 18.77
CA GLN A 469 -9.24 -18.50 18.69
C GLN A 469 -8.49 -18.20 17.39
N GLN A 470 -9.20 -18.10 16.26
CA GLN A 470 -8.60 -17.70 14.99
C GLN A 470 -8.11 -16.25 14.98
N GLN A 471 -8.81 -15.34 15.68
CA GLN A 471 -8.33 -13.96 15.88
C GLN A 471 -7.07 -13.92 16.73
N GLN A 472 -7.01 -14.72 17.82
CA GLN A 472 -5.79 -14.85 18.62
C GLN A 472 -4.62 -15.43 17.81
N ASN A 473 -4.87 -16.45 16.98
CA ASN A 473 -3.87 -17.05 16.11
C ASN A 473 -3.37 -16.10 15.00
N ALA A 474 -4.11 -15.02 14.69
CA ALA A 474 -3.69 -14.01 13.73
C ALA A 474 -2.71 -12.99 14.33
N MET A 475 -2.62 -12.91 15.66
CA MET A 475 -1.69 -12.01 16.35
C MET A 475 -0.28 -12.60 16.43
N TRP A 476 0.72 -11.72 16.35
CA TRP A 476 2.14 -12.06 16.34
C TRP A 476 2.90 -11.30 17.45
N PRO A 477 3.86 -11.94 18.15
CA PRO A 477 4.20 -13.35 18.05
C PRO A 477 3.08 -14.22 18.59
N SER A 478 2.85 -15.36 17.95
CA SER A 478 1.92 -16.35 18.48
C SER A 478 2.43 -16.89 19.82
N ALA A 479 1.55 -17.43 20.65
CA ALA A 479 1.94 -18.06 21.92
C ALA A 479 2.91 -19.24 21.74
N LYS A 480 2.91 -19.86 20.56
CA LYS A 480 3.87 -20.91 20.20
C LYS A 480 5.27 -20.36 19.94
N GLU A 481 5.35 -19.16 19.36
CA GLU A 481 6.62 -18.48 19.08
C GLU A 481 7.20 -17.81 20.32
N CYS A 482 6.35 -17.23 21.17
CA CYS A 482 6.75 -16.60 22.41
C CYS A 482 5.65 -16.69 23.46
N SER A 483 5.58 -17.80 24.20
CA SER A 483 4.60 -17.96 25.28
C SER A 483 4.76 -16.89 26.37
N ALA A 484 6.01 -16.57 26.72
CA ALA A 484 6.34 -15.56 27.72
C ALA A 484 5.95 -14.13 27.30
N CYS A 485 5.67 -13.87 26.02
CA CYS A 485 5.21 -12.57 25.57
C CYS A 485 3.75 -12.31 25.96
N TRP A 486 3.00 -13.32 26.41
CA TRP A 486 1.58 -13.22 26.71
C TRP A 486 1.31 -13.33 28.21
N LEU A 487 0.40 -12.48 28.69
CA LEU A 487 -0.17 -12.59 30.03
C LEU A 487 -1.45 -13.42 29.99
N GLU A 488 -1.50 -14.45 30.84
CA GLU A 488 -2.67 -15.30 31.02
C GLU A 488 -3.63 -14.68 32.04
N GLU A 489 -4.88 -14.48 31.63
CA GLU A 489 -5.97 -14.12 32.54
C GLU A 489 -7.13 -15.11 32.36
N ARG A 490 -7.51 -15.80 33.44
CA ARG A 490 -8.60 -16.80 33.45
C ARG A 490 -8.44 -17.90 32.40
N GLY A 491 -7.20 -18.34 32.16
CA GLY A 491 -6.89 -19.41 31.20
C GLY A 491 -6.88 -18.96 29.73
N ASN A 492 -7.04 -17.67 29.45
CA ASN A 492 -6.96 -17.10 28.10
C ASN A 492 -5.82 -16.09 28.00
N LEU A 493 -5.12 -16.12 26.87
CA LEU A 493 -4.11 -15.11 26.52
C LEU A 493 -4.84 -13.78 26.28
N SER A 494 -4.60 -12.81 27.17
CA SER A 494 -5.43 -11.61 27.27
C SER A 494 -4.72 -10.38 26.69
N ARG A 495 -3.44 -10.20 27.01
CA ARG A 495 -2.61 -9.05 26.63
C ARG A 495 -1.14 -9.42 26.58
N TYR A 496 -0.33 -8.56 25.98
CA TYR A 496 1.12 -8.74 25.94
C TYR A 496 1.80 -8.33 27.25
N ASP A 497 2.84 -9.07 27.65
CA ASP A 497 3.85 -8.60 28.58
C ASP A 497 4.79 -7.66 27.81
N GLU A 498 4.61 -6.35 27.99
CA GLU A 498 5.35 -5.33 27.22
C GLU A 498 6.88 -5.46 27.33
N PRO A 499 7.49 -5.62 28.54
CA PRO A 499 8.93 -5.84 28.66
C PRO A 499 9.45 -7.06 27.88
N ILE A 500 8.73 -8.18 27.93
CA ILE A 500 9.15 -9.41 27.23
C ILE A 500 8.91 -9.27 25.72
N LEU A 501 7.75 -8.71 25.32
CA LEU A 501 7.45 -8.45 23.91
C LEU A 501 8.51 -7.54 23.29
N TYR A 502 8.91 -6.46 23.95
CA TYR A 502 9.96 -5.58 23.43
C TYR A 502 11.30 -6.31 23.26
N LYS A 503 11.70 -7.15 24.23
CA LYS A 503 12.91 -7.98 24.10
C LYS A 503 12.81 -8.93 22.89
N TYR A 504 11.62 -9.48 22.64
CA TYR A 504 11.36 -10.32 21.48
C TYR A 504 11.45 -9.51 20.17
N LEU A 505 10.85 -8.33 20.09
CA LEU A 505 10.96 -7.43 18.92
C LEU A 505 12.43 -7.10 18.62
N ARG A 506 13.21 -6.75 19.63
CA ARG A 506 14.65 -6.45 19.53
C ARG A 506 15.51 -7.64 19.10
N LEU A 507 15.04 -8.87 19.32
CA LEU A 507 15.73 -10.07 18.86
C LEU A 507 15.51 -10.30 17.35
N ILE A 508 14.34 -9.90 16.85
CA ILE A 508 13.93 -10.14 15.45
C ILE A 508 14.36 -9.00 14.53
N TYR A 509 14.26 -7.76 15.00
CA TYR A 509 14.48 -6.52 14.26
C TYR A 509 15.66 -5.74 14.84
#